data_AF-A0AAN7SPW9-F1
#
_entry.id   AF-A0AAN7SPW9-F1
#
_cell.length_a   1.000
_cell.length_b   1.000
_cell.length_c   1.000
_cell.angle_alpha   90.00
_cell.angle_beta   90.00
_cell.angle_gamma   90.00
#
_symmetry.space_group_name_H-M   'P 1'
#
loop_
_entity.id
_entity.type
_entity.pdbx_description
1 polymer ?
#
loop_
_entity_poly.entity_id
_entity_poly.type
_entity_poly.pdbx_seq_one_letter_code
_entity_poly.pdbx_strand_id
1 'polypeptide(L)'
;MKATTLRGKTLKLLPRGKLYSKYVNVKKNLREARSVCQTELDNVEQNDNNTKPVDDQDEINAYNRLTYITGAGFEEILTDWKKTYHCRQNRLSQLQSAQEYFNQFPVLKLNNGYKLLLEDFSTRFQEKT
;
A
#
# COMPACT_ATOMS: atom_id res chain seq x y z
N MET A 1 41.83 34.41 -8.23
CA MET A 1 41.36 33.76 -9.49
C MET A 1 40.32 34.68 -10.12
N LYS A 2 40.51 35.03 -11.40
CA LYS A 2 39.70 36.02 -12.14
C LYS A 2 38.51 35.33 -12.81
N ALA A 3 37.33 35.96 -12.76
CA ALA A 3 36.13 35.50 -13.45
C ALA A 3 36.11 36.04 -14.88
N THR A 4 36.06 35.15 -15.87
CA THR A 4 35.99 35.51 -17.29
C THR A 4 34.55 35.38 -17.78
N THR A 5 33.94 36.50 -18.16
CA THR A 5 32.59 36.58 -18.72
C THR A 5 32.61 36.26 -20.22
N LEU A 6 31.90 35.20 -20.63
CA LEU A 6 31.59 34.91 -22.03
C LEU A 6 30.05 34.99 -22.23
N ARG A 7 29.64 35.97 -23.03
CA ARG A 7 28.36 36.17 -23.72
C ARG A 7 27.13 35.37 -23.21
N GLY A 8 26.23 36.08 -22.52
CA GLY A 8 24.80 36.06 -22.85
C GLY A 8 23.93 34.85 -22.47
N LYS A 9 24.44 33.84 -21.77
CA LYS A 9 23.61 32.86 -21.04
C LYS A 9 24.28 32.55 -19.72
N THR A 10 23.63 32.85 -18.61
CA THR A 10 24.03 32.33 -17.30
C THR A 10 23.92 30.81 -17.35
N LEU A 11 25.03 30.14 -17.67
CA LEU A 11 25.17 28.70 -17.46
C LEU A 11 25.10 28.50 -15.94
N LYS A 12 23.91 28.16 -15.45
CA LYS A 12 23.73 27.73 -14.06
C LYS A 12 24.72 26.60 -13.85
N LEU A 13 25.75 26.83 -13.03
CA LEU A 13 26.66 25.79 -12.58
C LEU A 13 25.80 24.75 -11.88
N LEU A 14 25.53 23.63 -12.56
CA LEU A 14 24.81 22.55 -11.93
C LEU A 14 25.63 22.08 -10.72
N PRO A 15 25.00 21.86 -9.56
CA PRO A 15 25.71 21.31 -8.43
C PRO A 15 26.40 20.00 -8.85
N ARG A 16 27.68 19.85 -8.50
CA ARG A 16 28.45 18.64 -8.77
C ARG A 16 28.83 17.98 -7.46
N GLY A 17 28.75 16.66 -7.39
CA GLY A 17 29.13 15.89 -6.19
C GLY A 17 28.24 14.69 -5.94
N LYS A 18 28.75 13.73 -5.15
CA LYS A 18 28.09 12.44 -4.87
C LYS A 18 26.65 12.59 -4.37
N LEU A 19 26.39 13.60 -3.54
CA LEU A 19 25.05 13.87 -2.99
C LEU A 19 24.07 14.32 -4.09
N TYR A 20 24.48 15.25 -4.95
CA TYR A 20 23.63 15.73 -6.03
C TYR A 20 23.39 14.64 -7.09
N SER A 21 24.42 13.84 -7.41
CA SER A 21 24.26 12.67 -8.27
C SER A 21 23.26 11.67 -7.70
N LYS A 22 23.28 11.40 -6.39
CA LYS A 22 22.32 10.52 -5.72
C LYS A 22 20.90 11.10 -5.79
N TYR A 23 20.74 12.40 -5.55
CA TYR A 23 19.45 13.09 -5.67
C TYR A 23 18.88 13.02 -7.10
N VAL A 24 19.70 13.29 -8.13
CA VAL A 24 19.27 13.23 -9.53
C VAL A 24 18.88 11.79 -9.91
N ASN A 25 19.63 10.79 -9.47
CA ASN A 25 19.32 9.39 -9.72
C ASN A 25 18.01 8.97 -9.05
N VAL A 26 17.81 9.32 -7.77
CA VAL A 26 16.55 9.03 -7.06
C VAL A 26 15.37 9.74 -7.73
N LYS A 27 15.53 11.00 -8.13
CA LYS A 27 14.50 11.76 -8.84
C LYS A 27 14.16 11.15 -10.21
N LYS A 28 15.16 10.65 -10.94
CA LYS A 28 14.97 9.91 -12.20
C LYS A 28 14.19 8.62 -11.96
N ASN A 29 14.62 7.81 -10.99
CA ASN A 29 13.97 6.54 -10.66
C ASN A 29 12.52 6.74 -10.21
N LEU A 30 12.22 7.77 -9.43
CA LEU A 30 10.84 8.09 -9.02
C LEU A 30 9.96 8.54 -10.19
N ARG A 31 10.55 9.23 -11.18
CA ARG A 31 9.83 9.63 -12.40
C ARG A 31 9.57 8.42 -13.31
N GLU A 32 10.54 7.52 -13.44
CA GLU A 32 10.37 6.26 -14.17
C GLU A 32 9.35 5.36 -13.48
N ALA A 33 9.40 5.19 -12.16
CA ALA A 33 8.39 4.47 -11.39
C ALA A 33 6.97 5.04 -11.55
N ARG A 34 6.83 6.37 -11.67
CA ARG A 34 5.54 7.01 -11.99
C ARG A 34 5.06 6.73 -13.42
N SER A 35 5.98 6.63 -14.39
CA SER A 35 5.64 6.23 -15.76
C SER A 35 5.28 4.75 -15.84
N VAL A 36 5.92 3.91 -15.02
CA VAL A 36 5.66 2.48 -14.88
C VAL A 36 4.26 2.21 -14.31
N CYS A 37 3.80 2.98 -13.32
CA CYS A 37 2.38 2.94 -12.86
C CYS A 37 1.36 3.25 -13.98
N GLN A 38 1.79 3.79 -15.11
CA GLN A 38 0.92 4.15 -16.23
C GLN A 38 1.10 3.23 -17.44
N THR A 39 2.06 2.30 -17.41
CA THR A 39 2.35 1.35 -18.50
C THR A 39 2.43 -0.12 -18.08
N GLU A 40 2.49 -0.45 -16.79
CA GLU A 40 2.42 -1.83 -16.28
C GLU A 40 0.98 -2.31 -16.05
N LEU A 41 0.08 -2.00 -16.99
CA LEU A 41 -1.15 -2.78 -17.17
C LEU A 41 -0.92 -4.05 -18.01
N ASP A 42 0.26 -4.22 -18.64
CA ASP A 42 0.39 -5.27 -19.67
C ASP A 42 1.50 -6.31 -19.50
N ASN A 43 2.52 -6.21 -18.63
CA ASN A 43 3.52 -7.30 -18.55
C ASN A 43 4.31 -7.38 -17.23
N VAL A 44 3.88 -8.25 -16.31
CA VAL A 44 4.78 -8.92 -15.34
C VAL A 44 4.32 -10.37 -15.11
N GLU A 45 4.93 -11.32 -15.82
CA GLU A 45 5.24 -12.66 -15.32
C GLU A 45 6.72 -12.62 -14.86
N GLN A 46 7.25 -13.32 -13.86
CA GLN A 46 6.78 -14.32 -12.91
C GLN A 46 7.92 -14.39 -11.85
N ASN A 47 7.59 -14.46 -10.57
CA ASN A 47 8.40 -15.26 -9.65
C ASN A 47 7.47 -15.88 -8.62
N ASP A 48 7.26 -17.18 -8.81
CA ASP A 48 6.33 -18.02 -8.07
C ASP A 48 6.67 -18.08 -6.57
N ASN A 49 5.86 -17.39 -5.78
CA ASN A 49 5.25 -18.01 -4.62
C ASN A 49 3.75 -18.00 -4.85
N ASN A 50 3.30 -18.91 -5.71
CA ASN A 50 1.96 -19.45 -5.91
C ASN A 50 0.84 -18.74 -5.10
N THR A 51 0.59 -17.47 -5.43
CA THR A 51 -0.62 -16.77 -5.03
C THR A 51 -1.36 -16.65 -6.35
N LYS A 52 -2.21 -17.64 -6.62
CA LYS A 52 -3.14 -17.56 -7.75
C LYS A 52 -3.75 -16.15 -7.73
N PRO A 53 -3.92 -15.48 -8.88
CA PRO A 53 -4.84 -14.36 -8.97
C PRO A 53 -6.22 -14.95 -8.73
N VAL A 54 -6.62 -15.06 -7.46
CA VAL A 54 -7.95 -15.48 -7.05
C VAL A 54 -8.82 -14.28 -7.33
N ASP A 55 -9.30 -14.21 -8.58
CA ASP A 55 -10.46 -13.43 -9.02
C ASP A 55 -10.84 -12.28 -8.05
N ASP A 56 -10.10 -11.17 -8.14
CA ASP A 56 -10.06 -10.06 -7.16
C ASP A 56 -11.44 -9.48 -6.82
N GLN A 57 -12.42 -9.68 -7.70
CA GLN A 57 -13.79 -9.22 -7.48
C GLN A 57 -14.35 -9.72 -6.15
N ASP A 58 -13.94 -10.92 -5.77
CA ASP A 58 -14.46 -11.66 -4.65
C ASP A 58 -13.85 -11.18 -3.32
N GLU A 59 -12.61 -10.70 -3.33
CA GLU A 59 -11.97 -9.98 -2.22
C GLU A 59 -12.48 -8.54 -2.13
N ILE A 60 -12.65 -7.86 -3.27
CA ILE A 60 -13.25 -6.52 -3.33
C ILE A 60 -14.67 -6.52 -2.74
N ASN A 61 -15.48 -7.50 -3.12
CA ASN A 61 -16.84 -7.65 -2.60
C ASN A 61 -16.83 -7.88 -1.08
N ALA A 62 -15.95 -8.74 -0.58
CA ALA A 62 -15.75 -8.98 0.85
C ALA A 62 -15.34 -7.69 1.58
N TYR A 63 -14.38 -6.95 1.03
CA TYR A 63 -13.91 -5.69 1.61
C TYR A 63 -15.05 -4.67 1.70
N ASN A 64 -15.83 -4.54 0.63
CA ASN A 64 -16.99 -3.66 0.61
C ASN A 64 -18.02 -4.08 1.67
N ARG A 65 -18.34 -5.38 1.79
CA ARG A 65 -19.28 -5.89 2.81
C ARG A 65 -18.83 -5.57 4.24
N LEU A 66 -17.53 -5.52 4.52
CA LEU A 66 -16.98 -5.15 5.83
C LEU A 66 -17.02 -3.64 6.12
N THR A 67 -16.94 -2.81 5.07
CA THR A 67 -17.01 -1.34 5.21
C THR A 67 -18.43 -0.81 5.44
N TYR A 68 -19.44 -1.60 5.09
CA TYR A 68 -20.84 -1.28 5.34
C TYR A 68 -21.37 -2.15 6.49
N ILE A 69 -22.32 -1.63 7.28
CA ILE A 69 -23.02 -2.45 8.27
C ILE A 69 -23.93 -3.40 7.51
N THR A 70 -23.45 -4.61 7.29
CA THR A 70 -24.22 -5.70 6.70
C THR A 70 -24.79 -6.55 7.83
N GLY A 71 -26.06 -6.97 7.72
CA GLY A 71 -26.71 -7.88 8.68
C GLY A 71 -26.16 -9.31 8.63
N ALA A 72 -24.90 -9.46 8.19
CA ALA A 72 -24.20 -10.71 8.01
C ALA A 72 -23.94 -11.38 9.38
N GLY A 73 -23.94 -12.71 9.38
CA GLY A 73 -23.56 -13.49 10.55
C GLY A 73 -22.08 -13.28 10.89
N PHE A 74 -21.71 -13.48 12.16
CA PHE A 74 -20.31 -13.30 12.58
C PHE A 74 -19.32 -14.20 11.82
N GLU A 75 -19.72 -15.43 11.48
CA GLU A 75 -18.88 -16.37 10.71
C GLU A 75 -18.59 -15.87 9.27
N GLU A 76 -19.58 -15.24 8.65
CA GLU A 76 -19.43 -14.61 7.32
C GLU A 76 -18.50 -13.41 7.41
N ILE A 77 -18.71 -12.55 8.42
CA ILE A 77 -17.82 -11.41 8.69
C ILE A 77 -16.39 -11.90 8.94
N LEU A 78 -16.19 -12.95 9.72
CA LEU A 78 -14.87 -13.51 9.99
C LEU A 78 -14.21 -14.05 8.71
N THR A 79 -14.99 -14.71 7.84
CA THR A 79 -14.51 -15.21 6.55
C THR A 79 -14.05 -14.07 5.65
N ASP A 80 -14.89 -13.03 5.50
CA ASP A 80 -14.55 -11.83 4.75
C ASP A 80 -13.35 -11.10 5.37
N TRP A 81 -13.27 -11.07 6.70
CA TRP A 81 -12.17 -10.45 7.44
C TRP A 81 -10.84 -11.13 7.13
N LYS A 82 -10.79 -12.47 7.21
CA LYS A 82 -9.58 -13.24 6.86
C LYS A 82 -9.21 -13.03 5.39
N LYS A 83 -10.19 -13.08 4.48
CA LYS A 83 -9.96 -12.92 3.03
C LYS A 83 -9.34 -11.57 2.70
N THR A 84 -9.77 -10.51 3.39
CA THR A 84 -9.35 -9.13 3.11
C THR A 84 -8.15 -8.67 3.94
N TYR A 85 -7.45 -9.58 4.62
CA TYR A 85 -6.38 -9.25 5.56
C TYR A 85 -5.30 -8.36 4.92
N HIS A 86 -4.77 -8.76 3.76
CA HIS A 86 -3.70 -8.01 3.10
C HIS A 86 -4.13 -6.61 2.67
N CYS A 87 -5.33 -6.49 2.08
CA CYS A 87 -5.92 -5.19 1.73
C CYS A 87 -6.09 -4.29 2.96
N ARG A 88 -6.64 -4.83 4.05
CA ARG A 88 -6.84 -4.08 5.30
C ARG A 88 -5.51 -3.67 5.95
N GLN A 89 -4.47 -4.50 5.89
CA GLN A 89 -3.13 -4.15 6.40
C GLN A 89 -2.49 -3.02 5.59
N ASN A 90 -2.57 -3.07 4.26
CA ASN A 90 -2.10 -1.98 3.41
C ASN A 90 -2.85 -0.69 3.74
N ARG A 91 -4.18 -0.75 3.88
CA ARG A 91 -4.99 0.40 4.28
C ARG A 91 -4.59 0.96 5.65
N LEU A 92 -4.40 0.10 6.64
CA LEU A 92 -4.00 0.49 8.00
C LEU A 92 -2.71 1.31 8.01
N SER A 93 -1.76 0.98 7.14
CA SER A 93 -0.48 1.72 7.01
C SER A 93 -0.63 3.16 6.50
N GLN A 94 -1.76 3.48 5.88
CA GLN A 94 -2.05 4.80 5.29
C GLN A 94 -2.84 5.71 6.23
N LEU A 95 -3.49 5.16 7.25
CA LEU A 95 -4.34 5.91 8.18
C LEU A 95 -3.51 6.70 9.18
N GLN A 96 -4.02 7.88 9.57
CA GLN A 96 -3.32 8.76 10.52
C GLN A 96 -3.71 8.44 11.97
N SER A 97 -4.85 7.78 12.18
CA SER A 97 -5.36 7.47 13.51
C SER A 97 -6.06 6.10 13.57
N ALA A 98 -6.05 5.49 14.75
CA ALA A 98 -6.82 4.26 14.98
C ALA A 98 -8.33 4.50 14.81
N GLN A 99 -8.82 5.69 15.17
CA GLN A 99 -10.23 6.04 15.04
C GLN A 99 -10.73 5.99 13.60
N GLU A 100 -9.91 6.40 12.62
CA GLU A 100 -10.23 6.25 11.19
C GLU A 100 -10.47 4.80 10.81
N TYR A 101 -9.68 3.87 11.36
CA TYR A 101 -9.82 2.44 11.08
C TYR A 101 -11.15 1.89 11.60
N PHE A 102 -11.53 2.24 12.84
CA PHE A 102 -12.82 1.86 13.41
C PHE A 102 -14.02 2.53 12.71
N ASN A 103 -13.83 3.70 12.12
CA ASN A 103 -14.87 4.35 11.32
C ASN A 103 -15.02 3.70 9.94
N GLN A 104 -13.92 3.22 9.36
CA GLN A 104 -13.91 2.55 8.07
C GLN A 104 -14.48 1.13 8.12
N PHE A 105 -14.30 0.43 9.25
CA PHE A 105 -14.81 -0.93 9.44
C PHE A 105 -15.79 -0.99 10.62
N PRO A 106 -17.08 -0.68 10.40
CA PRO A 106 -18.11 -0.68 11.44
C PRO A 106 -18.25 -2.04 12.15
N VAL A 107 -17.92 -3.14 11.49
CA VAL A 107 -17.90 -4.50 12.05
C VAL A 107 -17.04 -4.63 13.32
N LEU A 108 -16.04 -3.76 13.49
CA LEU A 108 -15.20 -3.71 14.68
C LEU A 108 -15.91 -3.17 15.92
N LYS A 109 -17.00 -2.41 15.73
CA LYS A 109 -17.82 -1.83 16.82
C LYS A 109 -18.89 -2.80 17.32
N LEU A 110 -19.06 -3.95 16.67
CA LEU A 110 -19.98 -5.01 17.09
C LEU A 110 -19.46 -5.69 18.37
N ASN A 111 -20.36 -6.35 19.11
CA ASN A 111 -20.01 -7.06 20.35
C ASN A 111 -18.84 -8.06 20.20
N ASN A 112 -18.71 -8.66 19.01
CA ASN A 112 -17.64 -9.62 18.70
C ASN A 112 -16.51 -9.01 17.86
N GLY A 113 -16.50 -7.70 17.62
CA GLY A 113 -15.52 -7.03 16.76
C GLY A 113 -14.07 -7.18 17.24
N TYR A 114 -13.86 -7.27 18.56
CA TYR A 114 -12.53 -7.52 19.13
C TYR A 114 -11.93 -8.86 18.67
N LYS A 115 -12.76 -9.87 18.38
CA LYS A 115 -12.29 -11.19 17.89
C LYS A 115 -11.65 -11.08 16.51
N LEU A 116 -12.10 -10.13 15.68
CA LEU A 116 -11.51 -9.86 14.37
C LEU A 116 -10.08 -9.30 14.50
N LEU A 117 -9.84 -8.46 15.52
CA LEU A 117 -8.49 -7.96 15.82
C LEU A 117 -7.58 -9.07 16.37
N LEU A 118 -8.13 -9.98 17.18
CA LEU A 118 -7.39 -11.16 17.67
C LEU A 118 -6.99 -12.09 16.52
N GLU A 119 -7.87 -12.26 15.52
CA GLU A 119 -7.56 -13.02 14.31
C GLU A 119 -6.40 -12.40 13.53
N ASP A 120 -6.43 -11.08 13.30
CA ASP A 120 -5.33 -10.35 12.65
C ASP A 120 -4.02 -10.48 13.43
N PHE A 121 -4.09 -10.35 14.77
CA PHE A 121 -2.93 -10.50 15.64
C PHE A 121 -2.33 -11.91 15.54
N SER A 122 -3.17 -12.94 15.61
CA SER A 122 -2.75 -14.34 15.50
C SER A 122 -2.15 -14.65 14.13
N THR A 123 -2.71 -14.06 13.07
CA THR A 123 -2.20 -14.18 11.70
C THR A 123 -0.84 -13.51 11.56
N ARG A 124 -0.65 -12.34 12.18
CA ARG A 124 0.61 -11.58 12.10
C ARG A 124 1.74 -12.20 12.93
N PHE A 125 1.41 -12.74 14.11
CA PHE A 125 2.36 -13.25 15.09
C PHE A 125 2.20 -14.76 15.27
N GLN A 126 2.16 -15.50 14.17
CA GLN A 126 2.20 -16.95 14.23
C GLN A 126 3.47 -17.38 14.99
N GLU A 127 3.30 -17.97 16.17
CA GLU A 127 4.41 -18.57 16.91
C GLU A 127 5.01 -19.65 16.01
N LYS A 128 6.25 -19.43 15.55
CA LYS A 128 7.03 -20.48 14.90
C LYS A 128 7.39 -21.48 15.99
N THR A 129 6.59 -22.54 16.09
CA THR A 129 6.93 -23.73 16.87
C THR A 129 8.03 -24.50 16.15
#